data_AF-A0A8T0F0S3-F1
#
_entry.id   AF-A0A8T0F0S3-F1
#
_cell.length_a   1.000
_cell.length_b   1.000
_cell.length_c   1.000
_cell.angle_alpha   90.00
_cell.angle_beta   90.00
_cell.angle_gamma   90.00
#
_symmetry.space_group_name_H-M   'P 1'
#
loop_
_entity.id
_entity.type
_entity.pdbx_description
1 polymer ?
#
loop_
_entity_poly.entity_id
_entity_poly.type
_entity_poly.pdbx_seq_one_letter_code
_entity_poly.pdbx_strand_id
1 'polypeptide(L)'
;MIEEQHRVIRFLTAENITPAAIHCRIVTAYGEDCVSDKSKRKCRARFRAGRESFVDDPRSGQVNTVTTADLIDKVVYLVRSDRRVILRMLAVKVDVRVGTV
;
A
#
# COMPACT_ATOMS: atom_id res chain seq x y z
N MET A 1 11.52 -5.84 10.95
CA MET A 1 10.69 -6.91 11.55
C MET A 1 9.75 -7.60 10.57
N ILE A 2 8.61 -7.04 10.15
CA ILE A 2 7.65 -7.77 9.27
C ILE A 2 8.26 -8.15 7.91
N GLU A 3 9.02 -7.26 7.28
CA GLU A 3 9.71 -7.57 6.02
C GLU A 3 10.76 -8.68 6.16
N GLU A 4 11.47 -8.74 7.29
CA GLU A 4 12.45 -9.79 7.56
C GLU A 4 11.78 -11.15 7.70
N GLN A 5 10.64 -11.20 8.40
CA GLN A 5 9.82 -12.41 8.50
C GLN A 5 9.29 -12.85 7.12
N HIS A 6 8.90 -11.91 6.25
CA HIS A 6 8.52 -12.21 4.87
C HIS A 6 9.69 -12.76 4.03
N ARG A 7 10.93 -12.29 4.24
CA ARG A 7 12.12 -12.86 3.60
C ARG A 7 12.36 -14.30 4.01
N VAL A 8 12.23 -14.60 5.30
CA VAL A 8 12.34 -15.98 5.82
C VAL A 8 11.23 -16.87 5.26
N ILE A 9 9.99 -16.38 5.22
CA ILE A 9 8.87 -17.10 4.58
C ILE A 9 9.18 -17.40 3.11
N ARG A 10 9.71 -16.42 2.36
CA ARG A 10 10.10 -16.59 0.95
C ARG A 10 11.13 -17.69 0.80
N PHE A 11 12.20 -17.64 1.60
CA PHE A 11 13.28 -18.62 1.60
C PHE A 11 12.74 -20.04 1.87
N LEU A 12 11.99 -20.22 2.95
CA LEU A 12 11.41 -21.53 3.30
C LEU A 12 10.38 -22.03 2.27
N THR A 13 9.72 -21.11 1.57
CA THR A 13 8.79 -21.46 0.48
C THR A 13 9.55 -21.94 -0.76
N ALA A 14 10.70 -21.35 -1.06
CA ALA A 14 11.58 -21.79 -2.15
C ALA A 14 12.23 -23.16 -1.87
N GLU A 15 12.50 -23.47 -0.59
CA GLU A 15 12.94 -24.81 -0.15
C GLU A 15 11.82 -25.87 -0.20
N ASN A 16 10.61 -25.52 -0.66
CA ASN A 16 9.45 -26.42 -0.73
C ASN A 16 9.03 -27.04 0.62
N ILE A 17 9.31 -26.36 1.73
CA ILE A 17 8.92 -26.82 3.07
C ILE A 17 7.40 -26.81 3.23
N THR A 18 6.88 -27.78 4.00
CA THR A 18 5.45 -27.88 4.29
C THR A 18 4.96 -26.66 5.10
N PRO A 19 3.70 -26.20 4.89
CA PRO A 19 3.17 -25.04 5.60
C PRO A 19 3.26 -25.15 7.13
N ALA A 20 3.08 -26.35 7.67
CA ALA A 20 3.17 -26.62 9.10
C ALA A 20 4.60 -26.39 9.63
N ALA A 21 5.61 -26.91 8.92
CA ALA A 21 7.00 -26.71 9.30
C ALA A 21 7.45 -25.24 9.16
N ILE A 22 6.94 -24.52 8.15
CA ILE A 22 7.15 -23.07 8.01
C ILE A 22 6.55 -22.32 9.22
N HIS A 23 5.31 -22.68 9.62
CA HIS A 23 4.66 -22.07 10.77
C HIS A 23 5.48 -22.28 12.06
N CYS A 24 5.91 -23.51 12.34
CA CYS A 24 6.75 -23.81 13.49
C CYS A 24 8.05 -23.00 13.46
N ARG A 25 8.79 -23.01 12.33
CA ARG A 25 10.06 -22.28 12.22
C ARG A 25 9.93 -20.78 12.48
N ILE A 26 8.87 -20.14 11.98
CA ILE A 26 8.65 -18.71 12.20
C ILE A 26 8.28 -18.43 13.65
N VAL A 27 7.42 -19.25 14.25
CA VAL A 27 7.05 -19.09 15.67
C VAL A 27 8.26 -19.32 16.57
N THR A 28 9.11 -20.31 16.27
CA THR A 28 10.35 -20.54 17.03
C THR A 28 11.34 -19.38 16.90
N ALA A 29 11.47 -18.77 15.72
CA ALA A 29 12.44 -17.70 15.48
C ALA A 29 11.98 -16.33 16.02
N TYR A 30 10.68 -16.04 15.98
CA TYR A 30 10.14 -14.71 16.27
C TYR A 30 9.22 -14.66 17.50
N GLY A 31 8.83 -15.80 18.06
CA GLY A 31 8.01 -15.87 19.28
C GLY A 31 6.70 -15.07 19.16
N GLU A 32 6.47 -14.17 20.11
CA GLU A 32 5.29 -13.30 20.17
C GLU A 32 5.26 -12.23 19.07
N ASP A 33 6.42 -11.83 18.55
CA ASP A 33 6.54 -10.85 17.46
C ASP A 33 6.27 -11.47 16.07
N CYS A 34 5.87 -12.75 16.03
CA CYS A 34 5.55 -13.46 14.80
C CYS A 34 4.33 -12.83 14.08
N VAL A 35 4.45 -12.64 12.76
CA VAL A 35 3.33 -12.26 11.91
C VAL A 35 2.16 -13.25 12.02
N SER A 36 0.95 -12.72 11.91
CA SER A 36 -0.27 -13.52 12.00
C SER A 36 -0.32 -14.65 10.97
N ASP A 37 -1.01 -15.75 11.28
CA ASP A 37 -1.10 -16.91 10.38
C ASP A 37 -1.69 -16.54 9.01
N LYS A 38 -2.66 -15.61 9.00
CA LYS A 38 -3.23 -15.05 7.77
C LYS A 38 -2.17 -14.36 6.90
N SER A 39 -1.28 -13.58 7.52
CA SER A 39 -0.19 -12.89 6.82
C SER A 39 0.83 -13.89 6.27
N LYS A 40 1.21 -14.90 7.07
CA LYS A 40 2.10 -15.99 6.65
C LYS A 40 1.57 -16.72 5.41
N ARG A 41 0.28 -17.11 5.43
CA ARG A 41 -0.39 -17.77 4.29
C ARG A 41 -0.45 -16.89 3.05
N LYS A 42 -0.84 -15.62 3.20
CA LYS A 42 -0.90 -14.65 2.09
C LYS A 42 0.47 -14.45 1.45
N CYS A 43 1.50 -14.29 2.28
CA CYS A 43 2.88 -14.11 1.89
C CYS A 43 3.40 -15.34 1.10
N ARG A 44 3.22 -16.54 1.63
CA ARG A 44 3.56 -17.80 0.95
C ARG A 44 2.84 -17.97 -0.39
N ALA A 45 1.55 -17.66 -0.46
CA ALA A 45 0.77 -17.74 -1.69
C ALA A 45 1.32 -16.78 -2.78
N ARG A 46 1.67 -15.54 -2.39
CA ARG A 46 2.29 -14.55 -3.28
C ARG A 46 3.64 -15.05 -3.82
N PHE A 47 4.50 -15.61 -2.96
CA PHE A 47 5.79 -16.14 -3.39
C PHE A 47 5.67 -17.37 -4.29
N ARG A 48 4.72 -18.27 -4.01
CA ARG A 48 4.41 -19.38 -4.93
C ARG A 48 3.93 -18.91 -6.29
N ALA A 49 3.26 -17.76 -6.36
CA ALA A 49 2.82 -17.15 -7.61
C ALA A 49 3.94 -16.40 -8.36
N GLY A 50 5.20 -16.45 -7.88
CA GLY A 50 6.35 -15.84 -8.56
C GLY A 50 6.56 -14.36 -8.25
N ARG A 51 5.86 -13.80 -7.26
CA ARG A 51 6.05 -12.38 -6.87
C ARG A 51 7.27 -12.21 -5.97
N GLU A 52 8.20 -11.36 -6.36
CA GLU A 52 9.43 -11.10 -5.58
C GLU A 52 9.34 -9.90 -4.64
N SER A 53 8.40 -8.98 -4.88
CA SER A 53 8.27 -7.76 -4.10
C SER A 53 7.67 -8.00 -2.72
N PHE A 54 8.33 -7.43 -1.70
CA PHE A 54 7.86 -7.42 -0.31
C PHE A 54 6.95 -6.23 -0.01
N VAL A 55 7.00 -5.21 -0.85
CA VAL A 55 6.18 -4.01 -0.76
C VAL A 55 4.73 -4.36 -1.07
N ASP A 56 3.82 -3.78 -0.31
CA ASP A 56 2.40 -3.89 -0.58
C ASP A 56 2.06 -3.39 -1.98
N ASP A 57 1.06 -4.03 -2.58
CA ASP A 57 0.46 -3.49 -3.78
C ASP A 57 -0.05 -2.08 -3.51
N PRO A 58 -0.05 -1.20 -4.53
CA PRO A 58 -0.82 0.02 -4.44
C PRO A 58 -2.22 -0.33 -3.96
N ARG A 59 -2.62 0.25 -2.82
CA ARG A 59 -3.93 -0.02 -2.23
C ARG A 59 -5.00 0.38 -3.23
N SER A 60 -5.92 -0.51 -3.54
CA SER A 60 -7.11 -0.14 -4.29
C SER A 60 -7.98 0.73 -3.39
N GLY A 61 -7.89 2.04 -3.58
CA GLY A 61 -8.61 3.05 -2.81
C GLY A 61 -8.17 4.42 -3.29
N GLN A 62 -9.15 5.23 -3.70
CA GLN A 62 -9.03 6.54 -4.38
C GLN A 62 -7.73 6.70 -5.16
N VAL A 63 -7.79 6.33 -6.44
CA VAL A 63 -6.80 6.79 -7.42
C VAL A 63 -6.61 8.30 -7.22
N ASN A 64 -5.37 8.74 -6.98
CA ASN A 64 -4.98 10.16 -6.96
C ASN A 64 -5.11 10.80 -8.36
N THR A 65 -6.14 10.43 -9.13
CA THR A 65 -6.50 11.05 -10.41
C THR A 65 -6.72 12.55 -10.22
N VAL A 66 -7.07 12.97 -9.01
CA VAL A 66 -7.35 14.35 -8.64
C VAL A 66 -6.09 15.07 -8.11
N THR A 67 -4.90 14.50 -8.20
CA THR A 67 -3.66 15.18 -7.77
C THR A 67 -2.62 15.15 -8.88
N THR A 68 -3.05 15.40 -10.12
CA THR A 68 -2.12 15.68 -11.21
C THR A 68 -1.45 17.03 -10.97
N ALA A 69 -0.17 17.16 -11.36
CA ALA A 69 0.58 18.41 -11.22
C ALA A 69 -0.16 19.60 -11.87
N ASP A 70 -0.77 19.37 -13.03
CA ASP A 70 -1.61 20.34 -13.74
C ASP A 70 -2.79 20.85 -12.90
N LEU A 71 -3.38 19.99 -12.07
CA LEU A 71 -4.49 20.38 -11.20
C LEU A 71 -4.01 21.27 -10.06
N ILE A 72 -2.87 20.92 -9.47
CA ILE A 72 -2.23 21.69 -8.40
C ILE A 72 -1.90 23.08 -8.92
N ASP A 73 -1.31 23.18 -10.11
CA ASP A 73 -0.94 24.46 -10.71
C ASP A 73 -2.17 25.32 -11.01
N LYS A 74 -3.27 24.72 -11.49
CA LYS A 74 -4.55 25.42 -11.70
C LYS A 74 -5.14 25.95 -10.39
N VAL A 75 -5.17 25.15 -9.34
CA VAL A 75 -5.68 25.58 -8.02
C VAL A 75 -4.81 26.72 -7.47
N VAL A 76 -3.49 26.57 -7.52
CA VAL A 76 -2.53 27.57 -7.06
C VAL A 76 -2.67 28.88 -7.85
N TYR A 77 -2.84 28.81 -9.17
CA TYR A 77 -3.10 29.97 -10.01
C TYR A 77 -4.40 30.68 -9.63
N LEU A 78 -5.49 29.93 -9.40
CA LEU A 78 -6.79 30.48 -9.04
C LEU A 78 -6.77 31.17 -7.68
N VAL A 79 -6.10 30.59 -6.68
CA VAL A 79 -5.96 31.17 -5.33
C VAL A 79 -5.05 32.40 -5.34
N ARG A 80 -4.00 32.41 -6.18
CA ARG A 80 -3.13 33.57 -6.34
C ARG A 80 -3.81 34.73 -7.07
N SER A 81 -4.64 34.42 -8.06
CA SER A 81 -5.37 35.42 -8.85
C SER A 81 -6.51 36.06 -8.07
N ASP A 82 -7.19 35.29 -7.22
CA ASP A 82 -8.27 35.78 -6.37
C ASP A 82 -8.18 35.16 -4.98
N ARG A 83 -7.90 36.00 -3.98
CA ARG A 83 -7.80 35.56 -2.57
C ARG A 83 -9.17 35.32 -1.91
N ARG A 84 -10.28 35.67 -2.58
CA ARG A 84 -11.65 35.55 -2.03
C ARG A 84 -12.40 34.31 -2.54
N VAL A 85 -11.71 33.35 -3.16
CA VAL A 85 -12.36 32.17 -3.74
C VAL A 85 -12.77 31.18 -2.65
N ILE A 86 -14.03 30.73 -2.69
CA ILE A 86 -14.60 29.72 -1.78
C ILE A 86 -14.28 28.32 -2.30
N LEU A 87 -14.04 27.35 -1.41
CA LEU A 87 -13.75 25.94 -1.75
C LEU A 87 -14.74 25.33 -2.77
N ARG A 88 -16.04 25.61 -2.63
CA ARG A 88 -17.06 25.17 -3.59
C ARG A 88 -16.85 25.72 -4.99
N MET A 89 -16.37 26.97 -5.09
CA MET A 89 -16.12 27.61 -6.38
C MET A 89 -14.83 27.11 -7.02
N LEU A 90 -13.80 26.78 -6.22
CA LEU A 90 -12.59 26.10 -6.71
C LEU A 90 -12.93 24.70 -7.25
N ALA A 91 -13.71 23.93 -6.51
CA ALA A 91 -14.16 22.60 -6.90
C ALA A 91 -14.89 22.61 -8.26
N VAL A 92 -15.77 23.58 -8.48
CA VAL A 92 -16.46 23.78 -9.76
C VAL A 92 -15.50 24.22 -10.87
N LYS A 93 -14.55 25.12 -10.59
CA LYS A 93 -13.58 25.61 -11.60
C LYS A 93 -12.57 24.53 -12.03
N VAL A 94 -12.29 23.59 -11.13
CA VAL A 94 -11.27 22.56 -11.29
C VAL A 94 -11.90 21.20 -11.65
N ASP A 95 -13.23 21.15 -11.76
CA ASP A 95 -14.06 19.97 -12.08
C ASP A 95 -13.79 18.77 -11.15
N VAL A 96 -13.77 19.05 -9.85
CA VAL A 96 -13.45 18.08 -8.80
C VAL A 96 -14.44 18.17 -7.64
N ARG A 97 -14.57 17.10 -6.86
CA ARG A 97 -15.42 17.12 -5.67
C ARG A 97 -14.82 18.04 -4.61
N VAL A 98 -15.67 18.73 -3.84
CA VAL A 98 -15.24 19.65 -2.78
C VAL A 98 -14.34 18.96 -1.74
N GLY A 99 -14.59 17.69 -1.42
CA GLY A 99 -13.74 16.92 -0.50
C GLY A 99 -12.36 16.55 -1.06
N THR A 100 -12.07 16.91 -2.31
CA THR A 100 -10.79 16.67 -2.98
C THR A 100 -9.98 17.94 -3.23
N VAL A 101 -10.56 19.12 -3.02
CA VAL A 101 -9.89 20.45 -3.10
C VAL A 101 -9.37 20.82 -1.73
#